data_AF-A0A938G7Y0-F1
#
_entry.id   AF-A0A938G7Y0-F1
#
_cell.length_a   1.000
_cell.length_b   1.000
_cell.length_c   1.000
_cell.angle_alpha   90.00
_cell.angle_beta   90.00
_cell.angle_gamma   90.00
#
_symmetry.space_group_name_H-M   'P 1'
#
loop_
_entity.id
_entity.type
_entity.pdbx_description
1 polymer ?
#
loop_
_entity_poly.entity_id
_entity_poly.type
_entity_poly.pdbx_seq_one_letter_code
_entity_poly.pdbx_strand_id
1 'polypeptide(L)'
;MRQLLSWRTWAAIAVLLILMTVVQLLTGRGPRGDSSNSDPQPSIRRVETVASVMQIQASEAFGVVDGVTVGSATLTLDDGRSVNIARETPGEIDCADRVTPASCVLLADLLGEGVVWYALVNSDGPAART
;
A
#
# COMPACT_ATOMS: atom_id res chain seq x y z
N MET A 1 -29.06 -15.60 46.23
CA MET A 1 -28.41 -15.83 44.93
C MET A 1 -28.84 -17.20 44.35
N ARG A 2 -30.10 -17.35 43.90
CA ARG A 2 -30.60 -18.62 43.31
C ARG A 2 -31.49 -18.40 42.07
N GLN A 3 -31.43 -17.20 41.49
CA GLN A 3 -32.23 -16.83 40.32
C GLN A 3 -31.53 -17.18 38.99
N LEU A 4 -30.26 -17.61 39.05
CA LEU A 4 -29.49 -18.09 37.91
C LEU A 4 -29.71 -19.58 37.60
N LEU A 5 -30.59 -20.26 38.36
CA LEU A 5 -30.84 -21.70 38.23
C LEU A 5 -32.22 -22.01 37.64
N SER A 6 -32.73 -21.15 36.75
CA SER A 6 -33.88 -21.53 35.94
C SER A 6 -33.35 -22.33 34.73
N TRP A 7 -33.78 -23.58 34.58
CA TRP A 7 -33.47 -24.40 33.39
C TRP A 7 -33.75 -23.66 32.07
N ARG A 8 -34.69 -22.72 32.11
CA ARG A 8 -35.09 -21.86 30.99
C ARG A 8 -33.97 -20.91 30.53
N THR A 9 -33.15 -20.38 31.44
CA THR A 9 -32.01 -19.52 31.05
C THR A 9 -30.92 -20.33 30.36
N TRP A 10 -30.69 -21.56 30.81
CA TRP A 10 -29.75 -22.48 30.16
C TRP A 10 -30.22 -22.90 28.77
N ALA A 11 -31.52 -23.16 28.59
CA ALA A 11 -32.09 -23.44 27.28
C ALA A 11 -31.93 -22.26 26.31
N ALA A 12 -32.15 -21.02 26.78
CA ALA A 12 -31.96 -19.83 25.95
C ALA A 12 -30.49 -19.63 25.53
N ILE A 13 -29.55 -19.84 26.45
CA ILE A 13 -28.10 -19.75 26.14
C ILE A 13 -27.70 -20.82 25.13
N ALA A 14 -28.18 -22.07 25.28
CA ALA A 14 -27.87 -23.14 24.34
C ALA A 14 -28.36 -22.81 22.92
N VAL A 15 -29.59 -22.28 22.80
CA VAL A 15 -30.13 -21.85 21.50
C VAL A 15 -29.28 -20.74 20.88
N LEU A 16 -28.88 -19.73 21.67
CA LEU A 16 -28.04 -18.64 21.18
C LEU A 16 -26.67 -19.13 20.69
N LEU A 17 -26.03 -20.05 21.42
CA LEU A 17 -24.75 -20.63 21.02
C LEU A 17 -24.88 -21.42 19.72
N ILE A 18 -25.93 -22.24 19.58
CA ILE A 18 -26.20 -22.99 18.35
C ILE A 18 -26.36 -22.04 17.16
N LEU A 19 -27.17 -20.99 17.32
CA LEU A 19 -27.40 -19.99 16.28
C LEU A 19 -26.09 -19.30 15.87
N MET A 20 -25.25 -18.95 16.83
CA MET A 20 -23.94 -18.35 16.58
C MET A 20 -22.98 -19.29 15.82
N THR A 21 -22.95 -20.58 16.16
CA THR A 21 -22.18 -21.59 15.41
C THR A 21 -22.71 -21.80 13.99
N VAL A 22 -24.03 -21.77 13.78
CA VAL A 22 -24.62 -21.89 12.43
C VAL A 22 -24.22 -20.70 11.57
N VAL A 23 -24.29 -19.48 12.11
CA VAL A 23 -23.83 -18.27 11.40
C VAL A 23 -22.36 -18.38 11.03
N GLN A 24 -21.49 -18.79 11.96
CA GLN A 24 -20.06 -19.02 11.71
C GLN A 24 -19.79 -20.07 10.62
N LEU A 25 -20.60 -21.14 10.54
CA LEU A 25 -20.46 -22.17 9.51
C LEU A 25 -20.91 -21.68 8.12
N LEU A 26 -21.89 -20.78 8.08
CA LEU A 26 -22.38 -20.17 6.84
C LEU A 26 -21.42 -19.08 6.33
N THR A 27 -20.88 -18.24 7.23
CA THR A 27 -19.98 -17.13 6.86
C THR A 27 -18.50 -17.55 6.79
N GLY A 28 -18.08 -18.55 7.57
CA GLY A 28 -16.71 -19.03 7.65
C GLY A 28 -16.26 -19.93 6.49
N ARG A 29 -17.14 -20.22 5.52
CA ARG A 29 -16.82 -20.87 4.24
C ARG A 29 -16.54 -19.87 3.11
N GLY A 30 -16.35 -18.58 3.41
CA GLY A 30 -15.61 -17.71 2.49
C GLY A 30 -14.18 -18.26 2.31
N PRO A 31 -13.56 -18.10 1.12
CA PRO A 31 -12.19 -18.57 0.89
C PRO A 31 -11.28 -18.06 2.01
N ARG A 32 -10.83 -18.98 2.88
CA ARG A 32 -9.73 -18.69 3.79
C ARG A 32 -8.52 -18.59 2.88
N GLY A 33 -7.96 -17.39 2.77
CA GLY A 33 -6.79 -17.13 1.94
C GLY A 33 -5.75 -18.21 2.18
N ASP A 34 -5.51 -18.99 1.15
CA ASP A 34 -4.41 -19.94 1.08
C ASP A 34 -3.12 -19.12 1.17
N SER A 35 -2.24 -19.51 2.09
CA SER A 35 -0.87 -19.03 2.17
C SER A 35 -0.03 -19.70 1.07
N SER A 36 -0.50 -19.60 -0.18
CA SER A 36 0.33 -19.83 -1.35
C SER A 36 1.04 -18.52 -1.66
N ASN A 37 2.34 -18.62 -1.94
CA ASN A 37 3.20 -17.53 -2.40
C ASN A 37 2.41 -16.55 -3.27
N SER A 38 2.16 -15.37 -2.72
CA SER A 38 1.72 -14.23 -3.48
C SER A 38 2.87 -13.86 -4.41
N ASP A 39 2.94 -14.48 -5.59
CA ASP A 39 3.32 -13.70 -6.77
C ASP A 39 2.48 -12.43 -6.66
N PRO A 40 3.09 -11.23 -6.58
CA PRO A 40 2.35 -10.01 -6.34
C PRO A 40 1.34 -9.88 -7.48
N GLN A 41 0.09 -10.24 -7.18
CA GLN A 41 -1.01 -10.09 -8.11
C GLN A 41 -0.94 -8.63 -8.56
N PRO A 42 -0.84 -8.35 -9.87
CA PRO A 42 -0.62 -7.00 -10.34
C PRO A 42 -1.77 -6.14 -9.84
N SER A 43 -1.53 -5.46 -8.72
CA SER A 43 -2.44 -4.49 -8.15
C SER A 43 -2.55 -3.42 -9.21
N ILE A 44 -3.70 -3.30 -9.84
CA ILE A 44 -3.95 -2.25 -10.83
C ILE A 44 -3.80 -0.93 -10.06
N ARG A 45 -2.65 -0.28 -10.21
CA ARG A 45 -2.38 1.03 -9.62
C ARG A 45 -3.07 2.09 -10.47
N ARG A 46 -3.80 3.00 -9.85
CA ARG A 46 -4.35 4.15 -10.57
C ARG A 46 -3.31 5.25 -10.48
N VAL A 47 -2.54 5.42 -11.54
CA VAL A 47 -1.59 6.53 -11.60
C VAL A 47 -2.37 7.81 -11.81
N GLU A 48 -2.40 8.67 -10.78
CA GLU A 48 -3.10 9.94 -10.79
C GLU A 48 -2.19 11.10 -11.16
N THR A 49 -0.88 10.92 -11.06
CA THR A 49 0.12 11.92 -11.44
C THR A 49 1.26 11.28 -12.21
N VAL A 50 1.56 11.87 -13.37
CA VAL A 50 2.76 11.60 -14.17
C VAL A 50 3.40 12.95 -14.44
N ALA A 51 4.61 13.16 -13.94
CA ALA A 51 5.29 14.44 -14.06
C ALA A 51 6.81 14.28 -14.09
N SER A 52 7.50 15.19 -14.77
CA SER A 52 8.96 15.19 -14.81
C SER A 52 9.52 15.79 -13.52
N VAL A 53 10.54 15.17 -12.95
CA VAL A 53 11.13 15.60 -11.68
C VAL A 53 12.29 16.55 -11.96
N MET A 54 12.14 17.79 -11.51
CA MET A 54 13.14 18.84 -11.67
C MET A 54 14.18 18.84 -10.55
N GLN A 55 13.79 18.44 -9.34
CA GLN A 55 14.69 18.41 -8.20
C GLN A 55 14.24 17.36 -7.17
N ILE A 56 15.21 16.70 -6.55
CA ILE A 56 15.00 15.73 -5.47
C ILE A 56 15.75 16.20 -4.22
N GLN A 57 15.00 16.50 -3.16
CA GLN A 57 15.54 16.80 -1.84
C GLN A 57 15.28 15.60 -0.93
N ALA A 58 16.26 14.70 -0.89
CA ALA A 58 16.18 13.44 -0.18
C ALA A 58 16.83 13.50 1.21
N SER A 59 16.26 12.76 2.16
CA SER A 59 16.96 12.39 3.39
C SER A 59 18.12 11.45 3.08
N GLU A 60 19.10 11.37 3.99
CA GLU A 60 20.30 10.54 3.87
C GLU A 60 20.04 9.04 3.70
N ALA A 61 18.85 8.56 4.06
CA ALA A 61 18.44 7.16 3.90
C ALA A 61 17.39 6.94 2.80
N PHE A 62 17.16 7.90 1.90
CA PHE A 62 16.11 7.78 0.89
C PHE A 62 16.40 6.67 -0.14
N GLY A 63 15.52 5.68 -0.21
CA GLY A 63 15.61 4.55 -1.12
C GLY A 63 14.40 3.65 -1.00
N VAL A 64 14.42 2.49 -1.64
CA VAL A 64 13.38 1.46 -1.51
C VAL A 64 14.03 0.16 -1.10
N VAL A 65 13.49 -0.48 -0.06
CA VAL A 65 13.88 -1.82 0.41
C VAL A 65 12.60 -2.65 0.50
N ASP A 66 12.61 -3.83 -0.11
CA ASP A 66 11.45 -4.74 -0.15
C ASP A 66 10.15 -4.06 -0.64
N GLY A 67 10.26 -3.14 -1.61
CA GLY A 67 9.12 -2.41 -2.20
C GLY A 67 8.56 -1.27 -1.35
N VAL A 68 9.25 -0.90 -0.26
CA VAL A 68 8.84 0.17 0.66
C VAL A 68 9.94 1.22 0.79
N THR A 69 9.56 2.50 0.82
CA THR A 69 10.50 3.61 0.97
C THR A 69 11.16 3.60 2.34
N VAL A 70 12.49 3.53 2.33
CA VAL A 70 13.33 3.90 3.47
C VAL A 70 13.63 5.40 3.36
N GLY A 71 13.55 6.14 4.48
CA GLY A 71 13.73 7.60 4.49
C GLY A 71 12.55 8.38 3.90
N SER A 72 12.78 9.65 3.57
CA SER A 72 11.80 10.52 2.91
C SER A 72 12.46 11.40 1.85
N ALA A 73 11.67 11.92 0.91
CA ALA A 73 12.12 12.88 -0.08
C ALA A 73 11.02 13.86 -0.49
N THR A 74 11.41 15.09 -0.79
CA THR A 74 10.56 16.08 -1.45
C THR A 74 10.99 16.21 -2.91
N LEU A 75 10.06 16.00 -3.82
CA LEU A 75 10.26 16.11 -5.26
C LEU A 75 9.64 17.41 -5.76
N THR A 76 10.38 18.19 -6.53
CA THR A 76 9.84 19.33 -7.28
C THR A 76 9.58 18.90 -8.72
N LEU A 77 8.36 19.13 -9.20
CA LEU A 77 7.90 18.75 -10.53
C LEU A 77 8.10 19.87 -11.55
N ASP A 78 7.92 19.55 -12.82
CA ASP A 78 8.00 20.47 -13.97
C ASP A 78 6.94 21.58 -13.96
N ASP A 79 5.78 21.32 -13.35
CA ASP A 79 4.74 22.33 -13.13
C ASP A 79 4.96 23.20 -11.86
N GLY A 80 6.09 23.00 -11.17
CA GLY A 80 6.46 23.73 -9.96
C GLY A 80 5.82 23.21 -8.68
N ARG A 81 4.96 22.17 -8.75
CA ARG A 81 4.42 21.53 -7.54
C ARG A 81 5.51 20.75 -6.81
N SER A 82 5.34 20.63 -5.50
CA SER A 82 6.14 19.75 -4.66
C SER A 82 5.34 18.54 -4.21
N VAL A 83 5.91 17.34 -4.35
CA VAL A 83 5.35 16.09 -3.84
C VAL A 83 6.25 15.54 -2.75
N ASN A 84 5.68 15.19 -1.60
CA ASN A 84 6.41 14.57 -0.50
C ASN A 84 6.21 13.05 -0.52
N ILE A 85 7.31 12.31 -0.60
CA ILE A 85 7.37 10.87 -0.41
C ILE A 85 7.80 10.62 1.03
N ALA A 86 6.84 10.15 1.84
CA ALA A 86 7.09 9.79 3.23
C ALA A 86 7.79 8.43 3.35
N ARG A 87 8.40 8.19 4.51
CA ARG A 87 8.87 6.85 4.89
C ARG A 87 7.69 5.87 4.94
N GLU A 88 7.96 4.60 4.68
CA GLU A 88 6.97 3.52 4.68
C GLU A 88 5.95 3.64 3.52
N THR A 89 6.21 4.51 2.55
CA THR A 89 5.39 4.58 1.32
C THR A 89 5.77 3.43 0.40
N PRO A 90 4.81 2.63 -0.09
CA PRO A 90 5.09 1.64 -1.13
C PRO A 90 5.61 2.30 -2.41
N GLY A 91 6.66 1.76 -3.02
CA GLY A 91 7.15 2.31 -4.28
C GLY A 91 8.34 1.61 -4.88
N GLU A 92 8.76 2.11 -6.03
CA GLU A 92 9.90 1.60 -6.81
C GLU A 92 10.78 2.77 -7.29
N ILE A 93 12.09 2.57 -7.34
CA ILE A 93 13.01 3.58 -7.88
C ILE A 93 13.97 2.94 -8.85
N ASP A 94 13.67 3.12 -10.14
CA ASP A 94 14.49 2.68 -11.27
C ASP A 94 15.29 3.83 -11.90
N CYS A 95 15.01 5.07 -11.49
CA CYS A 95 15.75 6.23 -12.00
C CYS A 95 17.20 6.22 -11.51
N ALA A 96 18.14 6.24 -12.46
CA ALA A 96 19.57 6.16 -12.22
C ALA A 96 20.18 7.54 -11.91
N ASP A 97 19.82 8.57 -12.68
CA ASP A 97 20.28 9.94 -12.46
C ASP A 97 19.23 10.75 -11.70
N ARG A 98 19.48 10.95 -10.40
CA ARG A 98 18.61 11.68 -9.47
C ARG A 98 19.06 13.12 -9.21
N VAL A 99 20.13 13.55 -9.88
CA VAL A 99 20.76 14.87 -9.66
C VAL A 99 20.44 15.79 -10.83
N THR A 100 20.45 15.27 -12.05
CA THR A 100 20.18 16.05 -13.25
C THR A 100 18.67 16.32 -13.37
N PRO A 101 18.24 17.60 -13.51
CA PRO A 101 16.83 17.93 -13.72
C PRO A 101 16.24 17.21 -14.93
N ALA A 102 14.97 16.85 -14.83
CA ALA A 102 14.19 16.17 -15.87
C ALA A 102 14.67 14.76 -16.27
N SER A 103 15.63 14.19 -15.54
CA SER A 103 16.13 12.83 -15.83
C SER A 103 15.19 11.73 -15.30
N CYS A 104 14.43 12.03 -14.24
CA CYS A 104 13.41 11.13 -13.70
C CYS A 104 11.99 11.60 -14.02
N VAL A 105 11.09 10.64 -14.18
CA VAL A 105 9.64 10.85 -14.21
C VAL A 105 9.04 10.20 -12.97
N LEU A 106 8.20 10.95 -12.26
CA LEU A 106 7.40 10.46 -11.16
C LEU A 106 6.08 9.93 -11.70
N LEU A 107 5.76 8.69 -11.38
CA LEU A 107 4.42 8.13 -11.47
C LEU A 107 3.91 7.97 -10.03
N ALA A 108 2.78 8.57 -9.70
CA ALA A 108 2.23 8.49 -8.34
C ALA A 108 0.73 8.19 -8.36
N ASP A 109 0.33 7.30 -7.46
CA ASP A 109 -1.04 7.10 -7.01
C ASP A 109 -1.23 8.00 -5.78
N LEU A 110 -2.17 8.95 -5.87
CA LEU A 110 -2.36 9.98 -4.87
C LEU A 110 -3.68 9.76 -4.11
N LEU A 111 -3.70 10.20 -2.86
CA LEU A 111 -4.92 10.36 -2.09
C LEU A 111 -4.92 11.76 -1.47
N GLY A 112 -5.51 12.70 -2.19
CA GLY A 112 -5.40 14.12 -1.89
C GLY A 112 -3.96 14.61 -2.15
N GLU A 113 -3.27 15.00 -1.09
CA GLU A 113 -1.86 15.43 -1.14
C GLU A 113 -0.85 14.31 -0.77
N GLY A 114 -1.36 13.17 -0.28
CA GLY A 114 -0.53 12.03 0.11
C GLY A 114 -0.23 11.09 -1.05
N VAL A 115 0.97 10.51 -1.04
CA VAL A 115 1.38 9.47 -1.99
C VAL A 115 1.04 8.10 -1.41
N VAL A 116 0.17 7.34 -2.07
CA VAL A 116 -0.20 5.98 -1.67
C VAL A 116 0.76 4.96 -2.29
N TRP A 117 1.23 5.24 -3.49
CA TRP A 117 2.26 4.48 -4.18
C TRP A 117 2.99 5.37 -5.18
N TYR A 118 4.26 5.11 -5.45
CA TYR A 118 4.99 5.79 -6.52
C TYR A 118 6.00 4.91 -7.26
N ALA A 119 6.37 5.34 -8.46
CA ALA A 119 7.55 4.91 -9.15
C ALA A 119 8.34 6.12 -9.66
N LEU A 120 9.66 6.07 -9.48
CA LEU A 120 10.61 7.00 -10.08
C LEU A 120 11.34 6.26 -11.21
N VAL A 121 11.05 6.62 -12.45
CA VAL A 121 11.60 5.97 -13.65
C VAL A 121 12.46 6.94 -14.46
N ASN A 122 13.37 6.41 -15.27
CA ASN A 122 14.14 7.23 -16.20
C ASN A 122 13.24 7.84 -17.29
N SER A 123 13.49 9.11 -17.63
CA SER A 123 12.75 9.86 -18.65
C SER A 123 12.99 9.36 -20.07
N ASP A 124 14.15 8.79 -20.34
CA ASP A 124 14.61 8.22 -21.61
C ASP A 124 14.17 6.76 -21.83
N GLY A 125 13.36 6.22 -20.92
CA GLY A 125 12.86 4.84 -20.96
C GLY A 125 13.59 3.92 -19.98
N PRO A 126 13.19 2.63 -19.89
CA PRO A 126 13.86 1.69 -18.99
C PRO A 126 15.35 1.61 -19.32
N ALA A 127 16.21 1.69 -18.30
CA ALA A 127 17.63 1.47 -18.48
C ALA A 127 17.80 0.14 -19.22
N ALA A 128 18.40 0.16 -20.41
CA ALA A 128 18.61 -1.03 -21.20
C ALA A 128 19.32 -2.06 -20.31
N ARG A 129 18.63 -3.15 -19.96
CA ARG A 129 19.17 -4.23 -19.16
C ARG A 129 20.17 -4.99 -20.04
N THR A 130 21.41 -4.51 -20.11
CA THR A 130 22.53 -5.19 -20.79
C THR A 130 23.13 -6.26 -19.88
#